data_AF-A0A674PKZ9-F1
#
_entry.id   AF-A0A674PKZ9-F1
#
_cell.length_a   1.000
_cell.length_b   1.000
_cell.length_c   1.000
_cell.angle_alpha   90.00
_cell.angle_beta   90.00
_cell.angle_gamma   90.00
#
_symmetry.space_group_name_H-M   'P 1'
#
loop_
_entity.id
_entity.type
_entity.pdbx_description
1 polymer ?
#
loop_
_entity_poly.entity_id
_entity_poly.type
_entity_poly.pdbx_seq_one_letter_code
_entity_poly.pdbx_strand_id
1 'polypeptide(L)'
;MAFKVCSRLAALGWIRHQTSACGSLSSGCAFMVKHDRQNLRVTGSVSSAGPPEGAVLLYRFTGENEVDLMSTFVPEAFRGRGVAALLSQAAIDFLVEEKLRAHVSCWYVKKYMEEHPDDQCRDLLIS
;
A
#
# COMPACT_ATOMS: atom_id res chain seq x y z
N MET A 1 26.90 30.29 -45.06
CA MET A 1 28.07 31.04 -44.54
C MET A 1 27.65 31.49 -43.14
N ALA A 2 28.22 31.12 -42.01
CA ALA A 2 29.56 30.67 -41.71
C ALA A 2 29.53 29.61 -40.59
N PHE A 3 30.35 28.60 -40.80
CA PHE A 3 30.69 27.54 -39.87
C PHE A 3 31.81 28.11 -38.99
N LYS A 4 31.67 28.04 -37.66
CA LYS A 4 32.81 28.24 -36.78
C LYS A 4 32.91 27.07 -35.81
N VAL A 5 33.64 26.07 -36.30
CA VAL A 5 34.35 25.07 -35.52
C VAL A 5 35.17 25.76 -34.43
N CYS A 6 35.02 25.31 -33.19
CA CYS A 6 36.06 25.38 -32.17
C CYS A 6 36.17 24.01 -31.51
N SER A 7 37.01 23.17 -32.09
CA SER A 7 37.58 21.98 -31.46
C SER A 7 38.67 22.41 -30.48
N ARG A 8 38.61 21.96 -29.23
CA ARG A 8 39.81 21.63 -28.45
C ARG A 8 39.55 20.40 -27.57
N LEU A 9 40.31 19.36 -27.89
CA LEU A 9 40.50 18.08 -27.21
C LEU A 9 40.99 18.31 -25.76
N ALA A 10 40.34 17.71 -24.77
CA ALA A 10 40.66 16.43 -24.13
C ALA A 10 41.83 16.51 -23.14
N ALA A 11 41.55 16.26 -21.85
CA ALA A 11 42.42 15.46 -20.99
C ALA A 11 41.72 15.11 -19.66
N LEU A 12 41.81 13.83 -19.31
CA LEU A 12 41.89 13.26 -17.95
C LEU A 12 40.58 13.07 -17.16
N GLY A 13 40.06 11.83 -17.28
CA GLY A 13 39.94 10.95 -16.13
C GLY A 13 38.80 11.22 -15.14
N TRP A 14 37.66 10.55 -15.36
CA TRP A 14 37.18 9.49 -14.45
C TRP A 14 35.85 8.93 -14.96
N ILE A 15 35.92 7.76 -15.57
CA ILE A 15 34.78 6.85 -15.61
C ILE A 15 34.68 6.23 -14.22
N ARG A 16 33.61 6.53 -13.50
CA ARG A 16 32.86 5.51 -12.76
C ARG A 16 31.49 6.03 -12.40
N HIS A 17 30.51 5.37 -13.02
CA HIS A 17 29.12 5.30 -12.61
C HIS A 17 28.99 5.33 -11.09
N GLN A 18 28.24 6.29 -10.59
CA GLN A 18 27.47 6.07 -9.38
C GLN A 18 26.04 6.49 -9.67
N THR A 19 25.23 5.45 -9.90
CA THR A 19 23.79 5.46 -9.67
C THR A 19 23.56 5.93 -8.24
N SER A 20 23.29 7.21 -8.04
CA SER A 20 22.72 7.68 -6.78
C SER A 20 21.26 7.26 -6.75
N ALA A 21 21.04 6.06 -6.23
CA ALA A 21 19.79 5.71 -5.58
C ALA A 21 19.58 6.70 -4.42
N CYS A 22 18.85 7.80 -4.66
CA CYS A 22 18.20 8.50 -3.57
C CYS A 22 16.87 7.79 -3.32
N GLY A 23 16.96 6.66 -2.61
CA GLY A 23 15.82 6.20 -1.83
C GLY A 23 15.50 7.30 -0.84
N SER A 24 14.37 7.98 -1.04
CA SER A 24 13.82 8.93 -0.08
C SER A 24 13.54 8.19 1.22
N LEU A 25 14.51 8.17 2.12
CA LEU A 25 14.35 7.78 3.51
C LEU A 25 13.52 8.87 4.18
N SER A 26 12.20 8.76 4.10
CA SER A 26 11.31 9.51 4.98
C SER A 26 11.35 8.84 6.35
N SER A 27 12.25 9.34 7.18
CA SER A 27 12.33 9.06 8.60
C SER A 27 11.04 9.46 9.29
N GLY A 28 10.39 8.50 9.95
CA GLY A 28 9.19 8.69 10.76
C GLY A 28 8.42 7.38 10.84
N CYS A 29 8.79 6.49 11.77
CA CYS A 29 8.14 5.20 12.07
C CYS A 29 7.41 4.56 10.88
N ALA A 30 8.11 3.74 10.08
CA ALA A 30 7.47 2.98 9.01
C ALA A 30 6.35 2.09 9.61
N PHE A 31 5.10 2.48 9.37
CA PHE A 31 3.95 1.63 9.65
C PHE A 31 3.91 0.58 8.54
N MET A 32 4.24 -0.65 8.89
CA MET A 32 4.33 -1.76 7.95
C MET A 32 2.99 -2.50 7.93
N VAL A 33 2.40 -2.58 6.75
CA VAL A 33 1.22 -3.42 6.52
C VAL A 33 1.70 -4.78 6.02
N LYS A 34 1.26 -5.85 6.70
CA LYS A 34 1.56 -7.23 6.36
C LYS A 34 0.26 -7.98 6.08
N HIS A 35 0.23 -8.69 4.97
CA HIS A 35 -0.88 -9.55 4.63
C HIS A 35 -0.64 -10.98 5.13
N ASP A 36 -1.53 -11.50 5.98
CA ASP A 36 -1.49 -12.86 6.53
C ASP A 36 -2.63 -13.68 5.92
N ARG A 37 -2.37 -14.26 4.74
CA ARG A 37 -3.34 -15.05 3.97
C ARG A 37 -3.83 -16.29 4.71
N GLN A 38 -3.01 -16.88 5.58
CA GLN A 38 -3.38 -18.09 6.33
C GLN A 38 -4.42 -17.79 7.42
N ASN A 39 -4.36 -16.58 7.99
CA ASN A 39 -5.28 -16.14 9.02
C ASN A 39 -6.35 -15.17 8.49
N LEU A 40 -6.40 -14.96 7.18
CA LEU A 40 -7.37 -14.10 6.49
C LEU A 40 -7.43 -12.69 7.09
N ARG A 41 -6.25 -12.11 7.32
CA ARG A 41 -6.13 -10.78 7.95
C ARG A 41 -5.03 -9.94 7.36
N VAL A 42 -5.28 -8.65 7.28
CA VAL A 42 -4.27 -7.62 6.99
C VAL A 42 -3.90 -6.97 8.32
N THR A 43 -2.65 -7.06 8.74
CA THR A 43 -2.17 -6.46 9.98
C THR A 43 -1.27 -5.27 9.68
N GLY A 44 -1.36 -4.24 10.51
CA GLY A 44 -0.54 -3.06 10.41
C GLY A 44 0.16 -2.82 11.74
N SER A 45 1.48 -2.86 11.75
CA SER A 45 2.28 -2.62 12.94
C SER A 45 3.38 -1.61 12.65
N VAL A 46 3.79 -0.87 13.68
CA VAL A 46 5.02 -0.10 13.61
C VAL A 46 6.19 -1.06 13.84
N SER A 47 7.30 -0.89 13.11
CA SER A 47 8.56 -1.61 13.35
C SER A 47 9.14 -1.27 14.74
N SER A 48 8.54 -1.84 15.77
CA SER A 48 9.06 -1.88 17.13
C SER A 48 9.15 -3.35 17.54
N ALA A 49 10.24 -3.71 18.21
CA ALA A 49 10.63 -5.08 18.57
C ALA A 49 9.72 -5.75 19.63
N GLY A 50 8.41 -5.52 19.59
CA GLY A 50 7.40 -6.09 20.46
C GLY A 50 6.40 -6.98 19.70
N PRO A 51 5.46 -7.62 20.41
CA PRO A 51 4.40 -8.40 19.78
C PRO A 51 3.59 -7.51 18.82
N PRO A 52 3.03 -8.08 17.73
CA PRO A 52 2.25 -7.33 16.76
C PRO A 52 0.87 -6.96 17.33
N GLU A 53 0.83 -6.16 18.40
CA GLU A 53 -0.37 -5.45 18.83
C GLU A 53 -0.59 -4.26 17.89
N GLY A 54 -0.88 -4.60 16.65
CA GLY A 54 -1.13 -3.67 15.55
C GLY A 54 -2.61 -3.47 15.29
N ALA A 55 -2.90 -2.62 14.32
CA ALA A 55 -4.22 -2.57 13.73
C ALA A 55 -4.44 -3.82 12.84
N VAL A 56 -5.68 -4.25 12.68
CA VAL A 56 -6.03 -5.43 11.90
C VAL A 56 -7.31 -5.22 11.11
N LEU A 57 -7.33 -5.69 9.86
CA LEU A 57 -8.51 -5.86 9.05
C LEU A 57 -8.73 -7.35 8.83
N LEU A 58 -9.94 -7.82 9.14
CA LEU A 58 -10.35 -9.20 8.98
C LEU A 58 -11.21 -9.34 7.73
N TYR A 59 -10.92 -10.36 6.94
CA TYR A 59 -11.71 -10.75 5.80
C TYR A 59 -11.95 -12.26 5.81
N ARG A 60 -12.84 -12.74 4.95
CA ARG A 60 -13.06 -14.18 4.74
C ARG A 60 -13.37 -14.46 3.28
N PHE A 61 -13.09 -15.67 2.82
CA PHE A 61 -13.60 -16.13 1.54
C PHE A 61 -15.06 -16.55 1.69
N THR A 62 -15.93 -16.06 0.81
CA THR A 62 -17.35 -16.42 0.72
C THR A 62 -17.64 -17.31 -0.49
N GLY A 63 -16.72 -17.36 -1.46
CA GLY A 63 -16.74 -18.23 -2.63
C GLY A 63 -15.33 -18.46 -3.17
N GLU A 64 -15.22 -19.05 -4.38
CA GLU A 64 -13.92 -19.37 -4.99
C GLU A 64 -13.08 -18.12 -5.28
N ASN A 65 -13.71 -17.03 -5.74
CA ASN A 65 -13.05 -15.74 -6.02
C ASN A 65 -13.79 -14.57 -5.35
N GLU A 66 -14.46 -14.86 -4.25
CA GLU A 66 -15.29 -13.89 -3.54
C GLU A 66 -14.84 -13.79 -2.08
N VAL A 67 -14.61 -12.56 -1.62
CA VAL A 67 -14.22 -12.29 -0.24
C VAL A 67 -15.18 -11.30 0.42
N ASP A 68 -15.30 -11.37 1.74
CA ASP A 68 -16.09 -10.44 2.54
C ASP A 68 -15.17 -9.69 3.50
N LEU A 69 -15.07 -8.37 3.34
CA LEU A 69 -14.33 -7.48 4.23
C LEU A 69 -15.18 -7.20 5.46
N MET A 70 -14.92 -7.93 6.55
CA MET A 70 -15.85 -8.02 7.68
C MET A 70 -15.68 -6.89 8.70
N SER A 71 -14.45 -6.65 9.14
CA SER A 71 -14.20 -5.71 10.24
C SER A 71 -12.79 -5.15 10.22
N THR A 72 -12.65 -3.91 10.66
CA THR A 72 -11.36 -3.25 10.88
C THR A 72 -11.28 -2.84 12.33
N PHE A 73 -10.18 -3.21 13.00
CA PHE A 73 -9.88 -2.85 14.37
C PHE A 73 -8.58 -2.05 14.42
N VAL A 74 -8.65 -0.83 14.96
CA VAL A 74 -7.49 0.03 15.19
C VAL A 74 -7.41 0.35 16.69
N PRO A 75 -6.34 -0.11 17.37
CA PRO A 75 -6.09 0.24 18.77
C PRO A 75 -6.01 1.76 18.96
N GLU A 76 -6.40 2.25 20.13
CA GLU A 76 -6.49 3.68 20.41
C GLU A 76 -5.19 4.44 20.15
N ALA A 77 -4.05 3.82 20.48
CA ALA A 77 -2.71 4.37 20.25
C ALA A 77 -2.40 4.71 18.77
N PHE A 78 -3.09 4.06 17.83
CA PHE A 78 -2.91 4.24 16.39
C PHE A 78 -4.03 5.04 15.71
N ARG A 79 -5.06 5.45 16.46
CA ARG A 79 -6.15 6.29 15.94
C ARG A 79 -5.65 7.70 15.61
N GLY A 80 -6.37 8.38 14.72
CA GLY A 80 -6.02 9.74 14.26
C GLY A 80 -4.83 9.79 13.29
N ARG A 81 -4.24 8.65 12.93
CA ARG A 81 -3.06 8.56 12.04
C ARG A 81 -3.36 8.00 10.65
N GLY A 82 -4.63 7.82 10.30
CA GLY A 82 -5.02 7.23 9.01
C GLY A 82 -4.75 5.72 8.87
N VAL A 83 -4.48 5.01 9.96
CA VAL A 83 -4.13 3.58 9.93
C VAL A 83 -5.24 2.70 9.35
N ALA A 84 -6.52 3.00 9.64
CA ALA A 84 -7.64 2.25 9.08
C ALA A 84 -7.74 2.40 7.55
N ALA A 85 -7.43 3.60 7.02
CA ALA A 85 -7.36 3.85 5.59
C ALA A 85 -6.22 3.04 4.93
N LEU A 86 -5.04 3.00 5.54
CA LEU A 86 -3.91 2.20 5.04
C LEU A 86 -4.24 0.70 4.98
N LEU A 87 -4.92 0.16 6.00
CA LEU A 87 -5.36 -1.23 5.99
C LEU A 87 -6.42 -1.50 4.92
N SER A 88 -7.35 -0.55 4.74
CA SER A 88 -8.42 -0.66 3.75
C SER A 88 -7.85 -0.62 2.33
N GLN A 89 -6.90 0.28 2.08
CA GLN A 89 -6.16 0.36 0.82
C GLN A 89 -5.44 -0.96 0.52
N ALA A 90 -4.64 -1.46 1.47
CA ALA A 90 -3.91 -2.72 1.27
C ALA A 90 -4.85 -3.92 1.05
N ALA A 91 -6.03 -3.93 1.68
CA ALA A 91 -7.03 -4.96 1.44
C ALA A 91 -7.62 -4.85 0.03
N ILE A 92 -7.91 -3.64 -0.46
CA ILE A 92 -8.42 -3.40 -1.80
C ILE A 92 -7.38 -3.72 -2.87
N ASP A 93 -6.13 -3.30 -2.66
CA ASP A 93 -5.02 -3.60 -3.57
C ASP A 93 -4.89 -5.11 -3.78
N PHE A 94 -5.02 -5.90 -2.71
CA PHE A 94 -5.06 -7.36 -2.79
C PHE A 94 -6.22 -7.89 -3.65
N LEU A 95 -7.41 -7.28 -3.59
CA LEU A 95 -8.54 -7.66 -4.44
C LEU A 95 -8.23 -7.40 -5.91
N VAL A 96 -7.64 -6.26 -6.22
CA VAL A 96 -7.29 -5.86 -7.59
C VAL A 96 -6.20 -6.78 -8.15
N GLU A 97 -5.14 -7.02 -7.38
CA GLU A 97 -4.01 -7.86 -7.78
C GLU A 97 -4.43 -9.31 -8.05
N GLU A 98 -5.29 -9.88 -7.20
CA GLU A 98 -5.74 -11.27 -7.33
C GLU A 98 -7.05 -11.40 -8.13
N LYS A 99 -7.60 -10.28 -8.62
CA LYS A 99 -8.86 -10.20 -9.38
C LYS A 99 -10.04 -10.83 -8.64
N LEU A 100 -10.11 -10.58 -7.33
CA LEU A 100 -11.16 -11.07 -6.44
C LEU A 100 -12.31 -10.08 -6.38
N ARG A 101 -13.52 -10.62 -6.31
CA ARG A 101 -14.72 -9.84 -6.03
C ARG A 101 -14.91 -9.72 -4.53
N ALA A 102 -15.38 -8.58 -4.05
CA ALA A 102 -15.55 -8.32 -2.63
C ALA A 102 -16.97 -7.90 -2.26
N HIS A 103 -17.49 -8.53 -1.22
CA HIS A 103 -18.57 -8.01 -0.40
C HIS A 103 -17.98 -7.18 0.75
N VAL A 104 -18.64 -6.09 1.12
CA VAL A 104 -18.14 -5.18 2.16
C VAL A 104 -19.17 -5.08 3.27
N SER A 105 -19.02 -5.94 4.29
CA SER A 105 -19.83 -5.90 5.51
C SER A 105 -19.38 -4.82 6.49
N CYS A 106 -18.11 -4.43 6.46
CA CYS A 106 -17.56 -3.41 7.37
C CYS A 106 -18.04 -2.02 6.97
N TRP A 107 -18.78 -1.34 7.86
CA TRP A 107 -19.26 0.02 7.64
C TRP A 107 -18.13 1.01 7.32
N TYR A 108 -16.96 0.86 7.95
CA TYR A 108 -15.83 1.76 7.75
C TYR A 108 -15.22 1.59 6.35
N VAL A 109 -15.02 0.34 5.93
CA VAL A 109 -14.47 0.05 4.59
C VAL A 109 -15.43 0.53 3.51
N LYS A 110 -16.75 0.35 3.73
CA LYS A 110 -17.78 0.87 2.83
C LYS A 110 -17.65 2.39 2.67
N LYS A 111 -17.58 3.11 3.80
CA LYS A 111 -17.37 4.55 3.82
C LYS A 111 -16.06 4.94 3.12
N TYR A 112 -14.97 4.22 3.39
CA TYR A 112 -13.67 4.48 2.77
C TYR A 112 -13.74 4.39 1.23
N MET A 113 -14.43 3.38 0.69
CA MET A 113 -14.62 3.24 -0.76
C MET A 113 -15.53 4.33 -1.36
N GLU A 114 -16.51 4.81 -0.61
CA GLU A 114 -17.34 5.95 -1.03
C GLU A 114 -16.55 7.27 -1.07
N GLU A 115 -15.61 7.45 -0.13
CA GLU A 115 -14.71 8.62 -0.07
C GLU A 115 -13.56 8.53 -1.09
N HIS A 116 -13.22 7.33 -1.56
CA HIS A 116 -12.15 7.05 -2.53
C HIS A 116 -12.68 6.24 -3.73
N PRO A 117 -13.52 6.84 -4.60
CA PRO A 117 -14.07 6.15 -5.75
C PRO A 117 -12.99 5.96 -6.83
N ASP A 118 -12.37 4.80 -6.86
CA ASP A 118 -11.55 4.33 -7.99
C ASP A 118 -12.38 3.42 -8.89
N ASP A 119 -12.30 3.59 -10.21
CA ASP A 119 -13.06 2.78 -11.18
C ASP A 119 -12.76 1.28 -11.04
N GLN A 120 -11.51 0.91 -10.73
CA GLN A 120 -11.14 -0.50 -10.57
C GLN A 120 -11.72 -1.09 -9.29
N CYS A 121 -11.85 -0.26 -8.24
CA CYS A 121 -12.38 -0.67 -6.95
C CYS A 121 -13.90 -0.94 -7.01
N ARG A 122 -14.63 -0.15 -7.81
CA ARG A 122 -16.09 -0.25 -7.96
C ARG A 122 -16.53 -1.52 -8.69
N ASP A 123 -15.77 -1.97 -9.68
CA ASP A 123 -16.10 -3.17 -10.46
C ASP A 123 -15.97 -4.47 -9.64
N LEU A 124 -15.10 -4.46 -8.61
CA LEU A 124 -14.88 -5.61 -7.73
C LEU A 124 -16.00 -5.79 -6.70
N LEU A 125 -16.85 -4.78 -6.49
CA LEU A 125 -17.90 -4.83 -5.47
C LEU A 125 -19.09 -5.69 -5.90
N ILE A 126 -19.41 -6.69 -5.07
CA ILE A 126 -20.65 -7.46 -5.17
C ILE A 126 -21.69 -6.76 -4.30
N SER A 127 -22.72 -6.19 -4.93
CA SER A 127 -23.87 -5.57 -4.23
C SER A 127 -24.82 -6.61 -3.63
#